data_AF-A0A953PD50-F1
#
_entry.id   AF-A0A953PD50-F1
#
_cell.length_a   1.000
_cell.length_b   1.000
_cell.length_c   1.000
_cell.angle_alpha   90.00
_cell.angle_beta   90.00
_cell.angle_gamma   90.00
#
_symmetry.space_group_name_H-M   'P 1'
#
loop_
_entity.id
_entity.type
_entity.pdbx_description
1 polymer ?
#
loop_
_entity_poly.entity_id
_entity_poly.type
_entity_poly.pdbx_seq_one_letter_code
_entity_poly.pdbx_strand_id
1 'polypeptide(L)'
;MMSNADSLPSPLKPLRVSNAVTTARTAAEQVVSSLSSVAMIEHLSRLSTAAQTLNELSDQLTKEVTDIETALNRLNLGIWAYVNAVTLDSSDDGTYTHGLQLIYGKSSGKWGFLVDEFREDVRNPDQGERETWPFKDAPREFRIKVVDKIPALLEALVKRSSEVASEITKKVRFAQELALTVNLNGPSGKK
;
A
#
# COMPACT_ATOMS: atom_id res chain seq x y z
N MET A 1 51.30 -84.32 -34.40
CA MET A 1 51.95 -82.99 -34.23
C MET A 1 51.76 -82.28 -35.56
N MET A 2 51.13 -81.12 -35.73
CA MET A 2 50.89 -79.94 -34.87
C MET A 2 49.52 -79.34 -35.30
N SER A 3 48.56 -79.21 -34.38
CA SER A 3 48.04 -77.93 -33.85
C SER A 3 48.09 -76.75 -34.82
N ASN A 4 46.94 -76.29 -35.29
CA ASN A 4 46.74 -74.89 -35.68
C ASN A 4 45.36 -74.45 -35.19
N ALA A 5 45.41 -73.51 -34.24
CA ALA A 5 44.29 -72.95 -33.53
C ALA A 5 43.58 -71.88 -34.36
N ASP A 6 42.26 -71.82 -34.17
CA ASP A 6 41.36 -70.72 -34.50
C ASP A 6 41.98 -69.34 -34.19
N SER A 7 41.84 -68.41 -35.14
CA SER A 7 41.97 -66.98 -34.89
C SER A 7 40.67 -66.29 -35.26
N LEU A 8 39.90 -65.93 -34.23
CA LEU A 8 38.70 -65.09 -34.34
C LEU A 8 39.08 -63.68 -34.87
N PRO A 9 38.24 -63.05 -35.72
CA PRO A 9 38.46 -61.68 -36.14
C PRO A 9 38.31 -60.71 -34.96
N SER A 10 39.22 -59.75 -34.87
CA SER A 10 39.22 -58.69 -33.85
C SER A 10 37.94 -57.84 -33.89
N PRO A 11 37.44 -57.35 -32.74
CA PRO A 11 36.23 -56.54 -32.71
C PRO A 11 36.44 -55.20 -33.43
N LEU A 12 35.44 -54.81 -34.24
CA LEU A 12 35.38 -53.51 -34.90
C LEU A 12 35.53 -52.38 -33.88
N LYS A 13 36.46 -51.45 -34.16
CA LYS A 13 36.65 -50.22 -33.38
C LYS A 13 35.32 -49.45 -33.33
N PRO A 14 34.85 -49.00 -32.15
CA PRO A 14 33.64 -48.20 -32.08
C PRO A 14 33.85 -46.89 -32.85
N LEU A 15 32.87 -46.56 -33.71
CA LEU A 15 32.78 -45.26 -34.38
C LEU A 15 32.79 -44.16 -33.32
N ARG A 16 33.81 -43.29 -33.37
CA ARG A 16 33.97 -42.13 -32.49
C ARG A 16 32.80 -41.17 -32.73
N VAL A 17 31.74 -41.29 -31.93
CA VAL A 17 30.67 -40.29 -31.90
C VAL A 17 31.32 -38.95 -31.53
N SER A 18 31.19 -38.01 -32.45
CA SER A 18 32.07 -36.86 -32.66
C SER A 18 32.13 -35.88 -31.48
N ASN A 19 33.35 -35.54 -31.04
CA ASN A 19 33.63 -34.42 -30.12
C ASN A 19 32.99 -33.10 -30.59
N ALA A 20 32.77 -32.92 -31.90
CA ALA A 20 32.17 -31.71 -32.46
C ALA A 20 30.69 -31.53 -32.07
N VAL A 21 29.95 -32.62 -31.86
CA VAL A 21 28.52 -32.55 -31.47
C VAL A 21 28.38 -32.07 -30.03
N THR A 22 29.25 -32.56 -29.13
CA THR A 22 29.29 -32.10 -27.73
C THR A 22 29.74 -30.65 -27.62
N THR A 23 30.80 -30.25 -28.36
CA THR A 23 31.27 -28.86 -28.37
C THR A 23 30.23 -27.88 -28.95
N ALA A 24 29.52 -28.27 -30.02
CA ALA A 24 28.46 -27.43 -30.59
C ALA A 24 27.28 -27.24 -29.62
N ARG A 25 26.92 -28.28 -28.85
CA ARG A 25 25.88 -28.19 -27.84
C ARG A 25 26.26 -27.29 -26.67
N THR A 26 27.49 -27.42 -26.15
CA THR A 26 28.00 -26.54 -25.08
C THR A 26 28.09 -25.08 -25.51
N ALA A 27 28.52 -24.82 -26.75
CA ALA A 27 28.54 -23.47 -27.31
C ALA A 27 27.14 -22.87 -27.43
N ALA A 28 26.14 -23.66 -27.86
CA ALA A 28 24.75 -23.20 -27.95
C ALA A 28 24.16 -22.87 -26.57
N GLU A 29 24.44 -23.68 -25.54
CA GLU A 29 24.00 -23.43 -24.16
C GLU A 29 24.63 -22.15 -23.57
N GLN A 30 25.92 -21.89 -23.85
CA GLN A 30 26.59 -20.64 -23.44
C GLN A 30 26.02 -19.41 -24.15
N VAL A 31 25.72 -19.50 -25.46
CA VAL A 31 25.09 -18.41 -26.21
C VAL A 31 23.70 -18.09 -25.65
N VAL A 32 22.87 -19.10 -25.39
CA VAL A 32 21.54 -18.89 -24.79
C VAL A 32 21.62 -18.26 -23.39
N SER A 33 22.54 -18.70 -22.54
CA SER A 33 22.78 -18.10 -21.21
C SER A 33 23.24 -16.64 -21.29
N SER A 34 24.12 -16.33 -22.25
CA SER A 34 24.59 -14.96 -22.47
C SER A 34 23.48 -14.03 -22.97
N LEU A 35 22.63 -14.52 -23.88
CA LEU A 35 21.46 -13.77 -24.38
C LEU A 35 20.44 -13.50 -23.26
N SER A 36 20.21 -14.48 -22.38
CA SER A 36 19.37 -14.30 -21.20
C SER A 36 19.94 -13.23 -20.26
N SER A 37 21.27 -13.22 -20.06
CA SER A 37 21.93 -12.21 -19.22
C SER A 37 21.84 -10.80 -19.83
N VAL A 38 21.96 -10.66 -21.15
CA VAL A 38 21.78 -9.37 -21.86
C VAL A 38 20.33 -8.89 -21.74
N ALA A 39 19.34 -9.77 -21.92
CA ALA A 39 17.93 -9.43 -21.74
C ALA A 39 17.63 -8.97 -20.30
N MET A 40 18.23 -9.63 -19.30
CA MET A 40 18.10 -9.23 -17.89
C MET A 40 18.67 -7.82 -17.64
N ILE A 41 19.83 -7.49 -18.21
CA ILE A 41 20.40 -6.14 -18.10
C ILE A 41 19.49 -5.09 -18.73
N GLU A 42 18.91 -5.40 -19.90
CA GLU A 42 17.94 -4.52 -20.57
C GLU A 42 16.68 -4.31 -19.70
N HIS A 43 16.13 -5.37 -19.13
CA HIS A 43 14.97 -5.30 -18.24
C HIS A 43 15.25 -4.44 -17.00
N LEU A 44 16.42 -4.61 -16.36
CA LEU A 44 16.81 -3.80 -15.21
C LEU A 44 17.00 -2.32 -15.58
N SER A 45 17.58 -2.04 -16.75
CA SER A 45 17.72 -0.66 -17.25
C SER A 45 16.36 0.01 -17.48
N ARG A 46 15.42 -0.72 -18.10
CA ARG A 46 14.05 -0.24 -18.31
C ARG A 46 13.30 -0.03 -16.99
N LEU A 47 13.45 -0.95 -16.03
CA LEU A 47 12.87 -0.81 -14.69
C LEU A 47 13.48 0.38 -13.94
N SER A 48 14.78 0.64 -14.08
CA SER A 48 15.44 1.81 -13.48
C SER A 48 14.87 3.11 -14.02
N THR A 49 14.67 3.20 -15.34
CA THR A 49 14.05 4.38 -15.98
C THR A 49 12.60 4.57 -15.54
N ALA A 50 11.82 3.49 -15.48
CA ALA A 50 10.45 3.52 -14.99
C ALA A 50 10.38 3.92 -13.50
N ALA A 51 11.29 3.41 -12.67
CA ALA A 51 11.38 3.76 -11.26
C ALA A 51 11.66 5.26 -11.08
N GLN A 52 12.59 5.83 -11.84
CA GLN A 52 12.85 7.28 -11.80
C GLN A 52 11.59 8.07 -12.14
N THR A 53 10.92 7.73 -13.24
CA THR A 53 9.68 8.40 -13.66
C THR A 53 8.58 8.30 -12.59
N LEU A 54 8.38 7.11 -12.03
CA LEU A 54 7.38 6.89 -10.98
C LEU A 54 7.73 7.64 -9.70
N ASN A 55 9.00 7.77 -9.35
CA ASN A 55 9.46 8.56 -8.20
C ASN A 55 9.14 10.04 -8.41
N GLU A 56 9.57 10.61 -9.54
CA GLU A 56 9.37 12.03 -9.86
C GLU A 56 7.88 12.42 -9.85
N LEU A 57 7.03 11.64 -10.52
CA LEU A 57 5.58 11.89 -10.55
C LEU A 57 4.91 11.67 -9.19
N SER A 58 5.35 10.65 -8.45
CA SER A 58 4.89 10.39 -7.08
C SER A 58 5.22 11.56 -6.15
N ASP A 59 6.42 12.11 -6.25
CA ASP A 59 6.89 13.21 -5.41
C ASP A 59 6.15 14.50 -5.76
N GLN A 60 5.90 14.75 -7.05
CA GLN A 60 5.08 15.87 -7.48
C GLN A 60 3.65 15.77 -6.92
N LEU A 61 3.00 14.61 -7.05
CA LEU A 61 1.66 14.39 -6.49
C LEU A 61 1.64 14.62 -4.97
N THR A 62 2.62 14.06 -4.26
CA THR A 62 2.75 14.24 -2.81
C THR A 62 2.91 15.71 -2.44
N LYS A 63 3.70 16.48 -3.21
CA LYS A 63 3.89 17.91 -2.99
C LYS A 63 2.58 18.68 -3.11
N GLU A 64 1.83 18.49 -4.20
CA GLU A 64 0.56 19.19 -4.41
C GLU A 64 -0.45 18.87 -3.29
N VAL A 65 -0.53 17.61 -2.86
CA VAL A 65 -1.43 17.21 -1.76
C VAL A 65 -0.95 17.76 -0.42
N THR A 66 0.36 17.87 -0.20
CA THR A 66 0.93 18.47 1.02
C THR A 66 0.60 19.96 1.14
N ASP A 67 0.52 20.69 0.02
CA ASP A 67 0.13 22.10 0.02
C ASP A 67 -1.34 22.26 0.43
N ILE A 68 -2.23 21.38 -0.03
CA ILE A 68 -3.63 21.32 0.40
C ILE A 68 -3.72 20.99 1.90
N GLU A 69 -2.99 19.97 2.35
CA GLU A 69 -2.94 19.56 3.75
C GLU A 69 -2.45 20.71 4.65
N THR A 70 -1.42 21.43 4.21
CA THR A 70 -0.88 22.59 4.92
C THR A 70 -1.91 23.71 5.04
N ALA A 71 -2.66 24.00 3.97
CA ALA A 71 -3.73 24.98 4.01
C ALA A 71 -4.83 24.58 4.99
N LEU A 72 -5.23 23.31 4.98
CA LEU A 72 -6.25 22.77 5.88
C LEU A 72 -5.81 22.78 7.35
N ASN A 73 -4.56 22.39 7.62
CA ASN A 73 -4.00 22.37 8.97
C ASN A 73 -3.96 23.76 9.63
N ARG A 74 -3.83 24.85 8.86
CA ARG A 74 -3.90 26.23 9.38
C ARG A 74 -5.24 26.58 10.01
N LEU A 75 -6.31 25.87 9.63
CA LEU A 75 -7.65 26.05 10.21
C LEU A 75 -7.78 25.42 11.60
N ASN A 76 -6.82 24.59 12.02
CA ASN A 76 -6.79 23.94 13.35
C ASN A 76 -8.10 23.23 13.72
N LEU A 77 -8.74 22.57 12.75
CA LEU A 77 -10.10 22.01 12.93
C LEU A 77 -10.20 20.99 14.06
N GLY A 78 -9.15 20.17 14.26
CA GLY A 78 -9.10 19.22 15.38
C GLY A 78 -10.15 18.10 15.33
N ILE A 79 -10.71 17.79 14.16
CA ILE A 79 -11.77 16.79 13.97
C ILE A 79 -11.38 15.75 12.92
N TRP A 80 -11.92 14.55 13.08
CA TRP A 80 -11.80 13.46 12.11
C TRP A 80 -12.93 13.52 11.09
N ALA A 81 -12.61 13.28 9.83
CA ALA A 81 -13.57 13.01 8.77
C ALA A 81 -12.98 12.00 7.77
N TYR A 82 -13.84 11.26 7.08
CA TYR A 82 -13.41 10.33 6.04
C TYR A 82 -14.42 10.25 4.91
N VAL A 83 -13.96 9.78 3.75
CA VAL A 83 -14.78 9.43 2.60
C VAL A 83 -14.30 8.10 2.00
N ASN A 84 -15.24 7.26 1.56
CA ASN A 84 -14.91 6.06 0.80
C ASN A 84 -14.38 6.47 -0.57
N ALA A 85 -13.20 5.96 -0.94
CA ALA A 85 -12.60 6.28 -2.21
C ALA A 85 -12.96 5.27 -3.29
N VAL A 86 -12.73 3.98 -3.02
CA VAL A 86 -12.99 2.89 -3.96
C VAL A 86 -13.24 1.59 -3.21
N THR A 87 -14.14 0.77 -3.75
CA THR A 87 -14.27 -0.64 -3.38
C THR A 87 -13.35 -1.45 -4.29
N LEU A 88 -12.41 -2.18 -3.71
CA LEU A 88 -11.45 -3.02 -4.42
C LEU A 88 -12.04 -4.40 -4.71
N ASP A 89 -12.76 -4.97 -3.74
CA ASP A 89 -13.45 -6.25 -3.85
C ASP A 89 -14.63 -6.30 -2.88
N SER A 90 -15.65 -7.08 -3.19
CA SER A 90 -16.82 -7.30 -2.32
C SER A 90 -17.50 -8.61 -2.67
N SER A 91 -18.09 -9.27 -1.67
CA SER A 91 -18.91 -10.45 -1.95
C SER A 91 -20.26 -10.04 -2.56
N ASP A 92 -20.84 -10.92 -3.39
CA ASP A 92 -22.15 -10.69 -4.03
C ASP A 92 -23.28 -10.49 -3.01
N ASP A 93 -23.16 -11.10 -1.84
CA ASP A 93 -24.12 -10.97 -0.74
C ASP A 93 -23.85 -9.75 0.18
N GLY A 94 -22.84 -8.94 -0.15
CA GLY A 94 -22.46 -7.72 0.58
C GLY A 94 -21.89 -7.96 1.98
N THR A 95 -21.60 -9.21 2.35
CA THR A 95 -21.06 -9.56 3.67
C THR A 95 -19.58 -9.27 3.80
N TYR A 96 -18.84 -9.19 2.70
CA TYR A 96 -17.44 -8.79 2.67
C TYR A 96 -17.27 -7.52 1.84
N THR A 97 -16.50 -6.56 2.36
CA THR A 97 -16.07 -5.38 1.61
C THR A 97 -14.58 -5.13 1.84
N HIS A 98 -13.83 -5.00 0.75
CA HIS A 98 -12.45 -4.55 0.73
C HIS A 98 -12.37 -3.21 -0.03
N GLY A 99 -11.78 -2.19 0.57
CA GLY A 99 -11.75 -0.88 -0.05
C GLY A 99 -10.66 0.04 0.49
N LEU A 100 -10.65 1.25 -0.06
CA LEU A 100 -9.81 2.36 0.38
C LEU A 100 -10.68 3.53 0.84
N GLN A 101 -10.25 4.21 1.91
CA GLN A 101 -10.81 5.47 2.38
C GLN A 101 -9.73 6.56 2.37
N LEU A 102 -10.16 7.79 2.12
CA LEU A 102 -9.36 8.98 2.38
C LEU A 102 -9.87 9.61 3.68
N ILE A 103 -8.96 9.90 4.59
CA ILE A 103 -9.27 10.40 5.94
C ILE A 103 -8.51 11.71 6.15
N TYR A 104 -9.14 12.69 6.80
CA TYR A 104 -8.42 13.73 7.51
C TYR A 104 -8.42 13.39 8.99
N GLY A 105 -7.23 13.16 9.54
CA GLY A 105 -7.07 12.51 10.83
C GLY A 105 -5.76 12.88 11.52
N LYS A 106 -5.59 12.40 12.74
CA LYS A 106 -4.38 12.62 13.53
C LYS A 106 -3.54 11.35 13.56
N SER A 107 -2.34 11.40 12.98
CA SER A 107 -1.35 10.32 13.03
C SER A 107 -0.02 10.85 13.58
N SER A 108 0.59 10.09 14.49
CA SER A 108 1.87 10.46 15.14
C SER A 108 1.89 11.89 15.68
N GLY A 109 0.78 12.33 16.28
CA GLY A 109 0.63 13.66 16.87
C GLY A 109 0.32 14.79 15.88
N LYS A 110 0.31 14.54 14.56
CA LYS A 110 0.07 15.55 13.52
C LYS A 110 -1.24 15.30 12.79
N TRP A 111 -1.94 16.38 12.45
CA TRP A 111 -3.13 16.32 11.58
C TRP A 111 -2.70 16.30 10.12
N GLY A 112 -3.40 15.51 9.31
CA GLY A 112 -3.14 15.40 7.89
C GLY A 112 -4.03 14.39 7.19
N PHE A 113 -3.78 14.20 5.89
CA PHE A 113 -4.45 13.20 5.08
C PHE A 113 -3.85 11.82 5.32
N LEU A 114 -4.73 10.85 5.55
CA LEU A 114 -4.39 9.45 5.71
C LEU A 114 -5.13 8.63 4.64
N VAL A 115 -4.47 7.58 4.17
CA VAL A 115 -5.07 6.56 3.31
C VAL A 115 -5.26 5.32 4.17
N ASP A 116 -6.47 4.79 4.19
CA ASP A 116 -6.83 3.61 4.97
C ASP A 116 -7.32 2.52 4.02
N GLU A 117 -6.62 1.40 4.00
CA GLU A 117 -7.11 0.16 3.38
C GLU A 117 -7.87 -0.63 4.44
N PHE A 118 -9.09 -1.03 4.12
CA PHE A 118 -9.94 -1.77 5.06
C PHE A 118 -10.52 -3.01 4.39
N ARG A 119 -10.56 -4.11 5.16
CA ARG A 119 -11.31 -5.33 4.86
C ARG A 119 -12.30 -5.53 5.99
N GLU A 120 -13.58 -5.49 5.68
CA GLU A 120 -14.66 -5.65 6.65
C GLU A 120 -15.50 -6.87 6.29
N ASP A 121 -15.80 -7.68 7.29
CA ASP A 121 -16.80 -8.73 7.22
C ASP A 121 -17.98 -8.37 8.13
N VAL A 122 -19.15 -8.14 7.55
CA VAL A 122 -20.39 -7.78 8.26
C VAL A 122 -20.82 -8.90 9.23
N ARG A 123 -20.49 -10.16 8.92
CA ARG A 123 -20.78 -11.31 9.79
C ARG A 123 -19.81 -11.40 10.96
N ASN A 124 -18.63 -10.79 10.83
CA ASN A 124 -17.61 -10.80 11.87
C ASN A 124 -16.87 -9.45 11.97
N PRO A 125 -17.53 -8.40 12.48
CA PRO A 125 -16.98 -7.04 12.47
C PRO A 125 -15.66 -6.90 13.23
N ASP A 126 -15.44 -7.76 14.24
CA ASP A 126 -14.24 -7.75 15.08
C ASP A 126 -13.01 -8.34 14.38
N GLN A 127 -13.18 -8.97 13.21
CA GLN A 127 -12.09 -9.53 12.40
C GLN A 127 -11.68 -8.62 11.23
N GLY A 128 -12.15 -7.37 11.22
CA GLY A 128 -11.74 -6.42 10.19
C GLY A 128 -10.23 -6.16 10.23
N GLU A 129 -9.61 -6.13 9.05
CA GLU A 129 -8.21 -5.74 8.89
C GLU A 129 -8.15 -4.30 8.38
N ARG A 130 -7.28 -3.50 8.97
CA ARG A 130 -7.02 -2.13 8.51
C ARG A 130 -5.54 -1.83 8.51
N GLU A 131 -5.10 -1.17 7.46
CA GLU A 131 -3.77 -0.59 7.39
C GLU A 131 -3.89 0.88 6.97
N THR A 132 -3.30 1.77 7.77
CA THR A 132 -3.41 3.21 7.59
C THR A 132 -2.02 3.84 7.42
N TRP A 133 -1.88 4.68 6.40
CA TRP A 133 -0.65 5.43 6.15
C TRP A 133 -0.94 6.94 6.04
N PRO A 134 -0.01 7.82 6.44
CA PRO A 134 0.01 9.19 5.92
C PRO A 134 -0.02 9.17 4.40
N PHE A 135 -0.73 10.11 3.76
CA PHE A 135 -0.93 10.10 2.31
C PHE A 135 0.38 9.88 1.54
N LYS A 136 1.42 10.64 1.87
CA LYS A 136 2.75 10.56 1.24
C LYS A 136 3.42 9.18 1.32
N ASP A 137 3.11 8.40 2.36
CA ASP A 137 3.74 7.13 2.67
C ASP A 137 2.89 5.95 2.16
N ALA A 138 1.63 6.20 1.76
CA ALA A 138 0.75 5.20 1.20
C ALA A 138 1.27 4.67 -0.17
N PRO A 139 0.97 3.39 -0.51
CA PRO A 139 1.28 2.83 -1.83
C PRO A 139 0.84 3.76 -2.96
N ARG A 140 1.70 3.89 -4.00
CA ARG A 140 1.48 4.83 -5.13
C ARG A 140 0.11 4.64 -5.78
N GLU A 141 -0.28 3.40 -5.97
CA GLU A 141 -1.57 3.04 -6.56
C GLU A 141 -2.74 3.50 -5.71
N PHE A 142 -2.60 3.49 -4.38
CA PHE A 142 -3.65 3.95 -3.48
C PHE A 142 -3.76 5.47 -3.50
N ARG A 143 -2.63 6.19 -3.47
CA ARG A 143 -2.63 7.65 -3.62
C ARG A 143 -3.35 8.11 -4.89
N ILE A 144 -3.11 7.43 -6.02
CA ILE A 144 -3.78 7.73 -7.29
C ILE A 144 -5.30 7.49 -7.17
N LYS A 145 -5.73 6.39 -6.53
CA LYS A 145 -7.16 6.06 -6.38
C LYS A 145 -7.91 7.03 -5.47
N VAL A 146 -7.23 7.63 -4.48
CA VAL A 146 -7.89 8.45 -3.46
C VAL A 146 -7.78 9.97 -3.69
N VAL A 147 -6.82 10.45 -4.48
CA VAL A 147 -6.57 11.90 -4.63
C VAL A 147 -7.79 12.68 -5.12
N ASP A 148 -8.55 12.11 -6.07
CA ASP A 148 -9.77 12.73 -6.62
C ASP A 148 -10.91 12.87 -5.58
N LYS A 149 -10.75 12.30 -4.39
CA LYS A 149 -11.72 12.38 -3.30
C LYS A 149 -11.45 13.50 -2.31
N ILE A 150 -10.34 14.23 -2.47
CA ILE A 150 -10.03 15.40 -1.63
C ILE A 150 -11.20 16.40 -1.57
N PRO A 151 -11.85 16.80 -2.69
CA PRO A 151 -13.00 17.72 -2.63
C PRO A 151 -14.15 17.18 -1.76
N ALA A 152 -14.51 15.91 -1.92
CA ALA A 152 -15.56 15.27 -1.12
C ALA A 152 -15.18 15.21 0.38
N LEU A 153 -13.89 15.01 0.68
CA LEU A 153 -13.41 15.04 2.07
C LEU A 153 -13.50 16.44 2.68
N LEU A 154 -13.21 17.49 1.90
CA LEU A 154 -13.37 18.87 2.37
C LEU A 154 -14.84 19.19 2.68
N GLU A 155 -15.78 18.74 1.85
CA GLU A 155 -17.22 18.84 2.14
C GLU A 155 -17.61 18.09 3.42
N ALA A 156 -17.09 16.86 3.58
CA ALA A 156 -17.31 16.07 4.79
C ALA A 156 -16.78 16.79 6.04
N LEU A 157 -15.64 17.47 5.95
CA LEU A 157 -15.08 18.29 7.04
C LEU A 157 -15.95 19.49 7.39
N VAL A 158 -16.51 20.18 6.39
CA VAL A 158 -17.44 21.30 6.62
C VAL A 158 -18.65 20.81 7.40
N LYS A 159 -19.30 19.73 6.92
CA LYS A 159 -20.46 19.13 7.58
C LYS A 159 -20.11 18.69 9.01
N ARG A 160 -19.01 17.96 9.17
CA ARG A 160 -18.58 17.44 10.46
C ARG A 160 -18.24 18.55 11.45
N SER A 161 -17.65 19.65 10.99
CA SER A 161 -17.34 20.81 11.82
C SER A 161 -18.61 21.41 12.44
N SER A 162 -19.67 21.57 11.66
CA SER A 162 -20.96 22.08 12.15
C SER A 162 -21.61 21.13 13.16
N GLU A 163 -21.58 19.82 12.89
CA GLU A 163 -22.11 18.81 13.81
C GLU A 163 -21.37 18.82 15.15
N VAL A 164 -20.03 18.81 15.11
CA VAL A 164 -19.19 18.81 16.32
C VAL A 164 -19.38 20.10 17.12
N ALA A 165 -19.48 21.27 16.47
CA ALA A 165 -19.74 22.53 17.16
C ALA A 165 -21.09 22.53 17.89
N SER A 166 -22.14 21.96 17.27
CA SER A 166 -23.44 21.78 17.90
C SER A 166 -23.35 20.87 19.13
N GLU A 167 -22.65 19.73 19.02
CA GLU A 167 -22.48 18.82 20.14
C GLU A 167 -21.64 19.41 21.28
N ILE A 168 -20.55 20.11 20.97
CA ILE A 168 -19.74 20.85 21.97
C ILE A 168 -20.64 21.83 22.72
N THR A 169 -21.49 22.57 22.01
CA THR A 169 -22.41 23.54 22.65
C THR A 169 -23.33 22.87 23.67
N LYS A 170 -23.86 21.67 23.37
CA LYS A 170 -24.68 20.91 24.32
C LYS A 170 -23.86 20.44 25.52
N LYS A 171 -22.65 19.92 25.27
CA LYS A 171 -21.77 19.39 26.32
C LYS A 171 -21.18 20.47 27.23
N VAL A 172 -20.95 21.68 26.73
CA VAL A 172 -20.55 22.83 27.54
C VAL A 172 -21.60 23.15 28.60
N ARG A 173 -22.89 23.19 28.24
CA ARG A 173 -23.98 23.45 29.20
C ARG A 173 -24.03 22.38 30.29
N PHE A 174 -23.98 21.11 29.88
CA PHE A 174 -23.94 19.99 30.82
C PHE A 174 -22.75 20.06 31.77
N ALA A 175 -21.56 20.37 31.27
CA ALA A 175 -20.36 20.52 32.11
C ALA A 175 -20.49 21.70 33.10
N GLN A 176 -21.13 22.80 32.70
CA GLN A 176 -21.41 23.93 33.59
C GLN A 176 -22.36 23.53 34.73
N GLU A 177 -23.42 22.78 34.44
CA GLU A 177 -24.36 22.27 35.45
C GLU A 177 -23.66 21.35 36.47
N LEU A 178 -22.80 20.44 35.99
CA LEU A 178 -22.01 19.58 36.85
C LEU A 178 -21.03 20.38 37.72
N ALA A 179 -20.34 21.36 37.14
CA ALA A 179 -19.40 22.21 37.88
C ALA A 179 -20.10 23.01 39.00
N LEU A 180 -21.29 23.54 38.74
CA LEU A 180 -22.11 24.20 39.76
C LEU A 180 -22.50 23.23 40.87
N THR A 181 -22.94 22.01 40.52
CA THR A 181 -23.34 20.99 41.51
C THR A 181 -22.17 20.57 42.41
N VAL A 182 -20.97 20.40 41.84
CA VAL A 182 -19.76 20.05 42.61
C VAL A 182 -19.32 21.23 43.49
N ASN A 183 -19.36 22.46 42.98
CA ASN A 183 -18.94 23.63 43.76
C ASN A 183 -19.93 24.00 44.89
N LEU A 184 -21.22 23.75 44.72
CA LEU A 184 -22.24 23.97 45.76
C LEU A 184 -22.18 22.91 46.87
N ASN A 185 -21.75 21.68 46.55
CA ASN A 185 -21.68 20.56 47.50
C ASN A 185 -20.26 20.24 47.97
N GLY A 186 -19.25 20.98 47.51
CA GLY A 186 -17.89 20.91 48.02
C GLY A 186 -17.85 21.42 49.47
N PRO A 187 -17.01 20.84 50.36
CA PRO A 187 -16.92 21.31 51.73
C PRO A 187 -16.58 22.81 51.71
N SER A 188 -17.47 23.63 52.28
CA SER A 188 -17.17 25.03 52.61
C SER A 188 -15.96 25.02 53.53
N GLY A 189 -14.77 25.11 52.94
CA GLY A 189 -13.51 25.31 53.63
C GLY A 189 -13.59 26.64 54.34
N LYS A 190 -13.99 26.59 55.61
CA LYS A 190 -13.90 27.70 56.55
C LYS A 190 -12.46 28.22 56.52
N LYS A 191 -12.29 29.49 56.17
CA LYS A 191 -11.14 30.28 56.63
C LYS A 191 -11.37 30.67 58.08
#